data_AF-A0A965AQ62-F1
#
_entry.id   AF-A0A965AQ62-F1
#
_cell.length_a   1.000
_cell.length_b   1.000
_cell.length_c   1.000
_cell.angle_alpha   90.00
_cell.angle_beta   90.00
_cell.angle_gamma   90.00
#
_symmetry.space_group_name_H-M   'P 1'
#
loop_
_entity.id
_entity.type
_entity.pdbx_description
1 polymer ?
#
loop_
_entity_poly.entity_id
_entity_poly.type
_entity_poly.pdbx_seq_one_letter_code
_entity_poly.pdbx_strand_id
1 'polypeptide(L)'
;MIAGAPLSSIAYASVKPSAQCPKLSATIVSGGYKFTCIKSGKKLIWGKQVIQPATPVITPISQSPMSPSTPTPTPTPVKSQAPVQPVPDTTVDTCQTSPTTKRSTGTSTPIDSEIPAVGPAGRFVYRYVDEKLQRKSANGTWMNVDNRCASLFDPIRVAAFNSIQKLTRGESLSKVTIIEHFAPNFPTTISSPIKAQVADFFKIMSPILDHNMTLDLVLVTEKDQPFIETELPKLIDPNLYNLGILSAYTNLNSFYERSGTGGGTAGYQSNKGSSYYLGHTASFATMDTYWPGVATHESTHVIQFFLAGGYGESGPEGTANSKWVGHLIEGSANTVGLLTAFPNIGWYSDEMDRLLQRSIPSATGWLPMNTEDDALAMIKAIEVRTSEQSNNFSYMAG
;
A
#
# COMPACT_ATOMS: atom_id res chain seq x y z
N MET A 1 64.19 19.15 -1.35
CA MET A 1 63.04 20.07 -1.30
C MET A 1 62.48 20.22 -2.70
N ILE A 2 61.33 19.58 -2.98
CA ILE A 2 60.55 19.81 -4.19
C ILE A 2 59.11 20.01 -3.69
N ALA A 3 58.62 21.24 -3.86
CA ALA A 3 57.29 21.66 -3.44
C ALA A 3 56.25 21.15 -4.46
N GLY A 4 55.30 20.32 -4.01
CA GLY A 4 54.15 19.89 -4.79
C GLY A 4 53.00 20.89 -4.64
N ALA A 5 52.49 21.38 -5.76
CA ALA A 5 51.33 22.28 -5.84
C ALA A 5 50.03 21.61 -5.35
N PRO A 6 49.08 22.38 -4.76
CA PRO A 6 47.82 21.83 -4.30
C PRO A 6 46.88 21.51 -5.48
N LEU A 7 46.39 20.27 -5.52
CA LEU A 7 45.28 19.85 -6.37
C LEU A 7 43.98 20.50 -5.86
N SER A 8 43.45 21.47 -6.60
CA SER A 8 42.11 22.00 -6.38
C SER A 8 41.07 20.91 -6.65
N SER A 9 40.32 20.49 -5.62
CA SER A 9 39.14 19.66 -5.79
C SER A 9 38.02 20.48 -6.44
N ILE A 10 37.64 20.09 -7.66
CA ILE A 10 36.43 20.62 -8.29
C ILE A 10 35.27 19.86 -7.66
N ALA A 11 34.51 20.52 -6.80
CA ALA A 11 33.26 20.00 -6.27
C ALA A 11 32.28 19.78 -7.44
N TYR A 12 31.87 18.53 -7.68
CA TYR A 12 30.80 18.22 -8.62
C TYR A 12 29.47 18.64 -8.00
N ALA A 13 28.91 19.76 -8.49
CA ALA A 13 27.55 20.15 -8.16
C ALA A 13 26.57 19.03 -8.56
N SER A 14 25.62 18.72 -7.68
CA SER A 14 24.51 17.80 -7.95
C SER A 14 23.80 18.19 -9.26
N VAL A 15 23.77 17.28 -10.24
CA VAL A 15 23.22 17.55 -11.56
C VAL A 15 21.71 17.44 -11.53
N LYS A 16 21.05 18.58 -11.74
CA LYS A 16 19.60 18.68 -11.79
C LYS A 16 19.09 18.34 -13.20
N PRO A 17 17.98 17.59 -13.34
CA PRO A 17 17.27 17.47 -14.60
C PRO A 17 16.97 18.85 -15.19
N SER A 18 17.03 18.96 -16.51
CA SER A 18 16.76 20.22 -17.24
C SER A 18 17.80 21.34 -17.05
N ALA A 19 18.87 21.14 -16.27
CA ALA A 19 19.99 22.07 -16.20
C ALA A 19 20.83 22.04 -17.49
N GLN A 20 21.52 23.15 -17.80
CA GLN A 20 22.33 23.28 -19.01
C GLN A 20 23.52 22.31 -18.98
N CYS A 21 23.75 21.63 -20.09
CA CYS A 21 24.85 20.68 -20.26
C CYS A 21 25.84 21.15 -21.32
N PRO A 22 27.13 20.74 -21.22
CA PRO A 22 28.20 21.34 -22.01
C PRO A 22 28.19 20.92 -23.48
N LYS A 23 27.69 19.72 -23.80
CA LYS A 23 27.75 19.15 -25.15
C LYS A 23 26.69 18.06 -25.36
N LEU A 24 26.02 18.11 -26.52
CA LEU A 24 25.02 17.11 -26.91
C LEU A 24 25.58 15.68 -26.79
N SER A 25 24.77 14.78 -26.26
CA SER A 25 25.09 13.37 -26.00
C SER A 25 26.18 13.11 -24.95
N ALA A 26 26.67 14.13 -24.24
CA ALA A 26 27.44 13.90 -23.02
C ALA A 26 26.60 13.10 -22.01
N THR A 27 27.23 12.19 -21.25
CA THR A 27 26.54 11.40 -20.24
C THR A 27 27.22 11.52 -18.89
N ILE A 28 26.43 11.58 -17.82
CA ILE A 28 26.94 11.45 -16.45
C ILE A 28 26.07 10.49 -15.66
N VAL A 29 26.62 9.94 -14.58
CA VAL A 29 25.85 9.19 -13.59
C VAL A 29 25.86 9.95 -12.27
N SER A 30 24.68 10.19 -11.70
CA SER A 30 24.53 10.84 -10.39
C SER A 30 23.27 10.32 -9.70
N GLY A 31 23.37 9.95 -8.41
CA GLY A 31 22.23 9.49 -7.60
C GLY A 31 21.46 8.29 -8.17
N GLY A 32 22.13 7.34 -8.85
CA GLY A 32 21.49 6.17 -9.45
C GLY A 32 20.82 6.40 -10.82
N TYR A 33 20.95 7.60 -11.39
CA TYR A 33 20.42 7.95 -12.71
C TYR A 33 21.54 8.22 -13.70
N LYS A 34 21.33 7.85 -14.96
CA LYS A 34 22.16 8.28 -16.09
C LYS A 34 21.51 9.49 -16.73
N PHE A 35 22.21 10.62 -16.71
CA PHE A 35 21.79 11.80 -17.42
C PHE A 35 22.47 11.84 -18.77
N THR A 36 21.70 12.11 -19.82
CA THR A 36 22.22 12.32 -21.18
C THR A 36 21.89 13.75 -21.60
N CYS A 37 22.86 14.50 -22.09
CA CYS A 37 22.66 15.85 -22.59
C CYS A 37 21.87 15.79 -23.90
N ILE A 38 20.65 16.32 -23.90
CA ILE A 38 19.72 16.33 -25.03
C ILE A 38 19.46 17.75 -25.51
N LYS A 39 19.00 17.89 -26.76
CA LYS A 39 18.56 19.18 -27.30
C LYS A 39 17.10 19.42 -26.92
N SER A 40 16.83 20.54 -26.26
CA SER A 40 15.47 21.02 -25.97
C SER A 40 15.31 22.43 -26.53
N GLY A 41 14.54 22.53 -27.62
CA GLY A 41 14.47 23.76 -28.42
C GLY A 41 15.83 24.20 -28.96
N LYS A 42 16.28 25.41 -28.58
CA LYS A 42 17.60 25.97 -28.96
C LYS A 42 18.71 25.70 -27.92
N LYS A 43 18.41 25.06 -26.80
CA LYS A 43 19.36 24.82 -25.69
C LYS A 43 19.71 23.34 -25.53
N LEU A 44 20.83 23.07 -24.84
CA LEU A 44 21.25 21.72 -24.43
C LEU A 44 20.99 21.55 -22.94
N ILE A 45 20.23 20.53 -22.56
CA ILE A 45 19.86 20.24 -21.17
C ILE A 45 20.07 18.76 -20.78
N TRP A 46 20.25 18.47 -19.50
CA TRP A 46 20.34 17.10 -18.99
C TRP A 46 18.97 16.40 -18.99
N GLY A 47 18.82 15.36 -19.82
CA GLY A 47 17.69 14.42 -19.78
C GLY A 47 17.97 13.27 -18.83
N LYS A 48 17.04 12.99 -17.91
CA LYS A 48 17.17 11.96 -16.86
C LYS A 48 16.67 10.60 -17.35
N GLN A 49 17.47 9.55 -17.22
CA GLN A 49 17.06 8.15 -17.41
C GLN A 49 17.47 7.31 -16.19
N VAL A 50 16.62 6.36 -15.81
CA VAL A 50 16.92 5.40 -14.73
C VAL A 50 17.93 4.38 -15.24
N ILE A 51 18.93 4.04 -14.44
CA ILE A 51 19.87 2.96 -14.78
C ILE A 51 19.14 1.63 -14.54
N GLN A 52 18.68 0.98 -15.61
CA GLN A 52 18.20 -0.39 -15.53
C GLN A 52 19.41 -1.33 -15.31
N PRO A 53 19.36 -2.26 -14.33
CA PRO A 53 20.43 -3.24 -14.16
C PRO A 53 20.59 -4.09 -15.42
N ALA A 54 21.82 -4.23 -15.92
CA ALA A 54 22.11 -5.13 -17.03
C ALA A 54 21.86 -6.58 -16.58
N THR A 55 21.01 -7.30 -17.32
CA THR A 55 20.78 -8.73 -17.15
C THR A 55 22.10 -9.46 -17.42
N PRO A 56 22.62 -10.31 -16.51
CA PRO A 56 23.82 -11.08 -16.79
C PRO A 56 23.53 -12.11 -17.90
N VAL A 57 24.35 -12.08 -18.95
CA VAL A 57 24.33 -13.06 -20.04
C VAL A 57 24.85 -14.39 -19.48
N ILE A 58 23.97 -15.39 -19.33
CA ILE A 58 24.38 -16.76 -19.03
C ILE A 58 24.74 -17.45 -20.34
N THR A 59 26.00 -17.83 -20.47
CA THR A 59 26.54 -18.69 -21.53
C THR A 59 25.94 -20.10 -21.40
N PRO A 60 25.37 -20.71 -22.46
CA PRO A 60 24.77 -22.05 -22.36
C PRO A 60 25.86 -23.13 -22.19
N ILE A 61 25.71 -23.99 -21.18
CA ILE A 61 26.50 -25.21 -21.01
C ILE A 61 25.73 -26.38 -21.66
N SER A 62 26.48 -27.22 -22.37
CA SER A 62 26.06 -28.32 -23.25
C SER A 62 25.21 -29.43 -22.58
N GLN A 63 24.33 -30.02 -23.39
CA GLN A 63 23.26 -30.98 -23.09
C GLN A 63 23.70 -32.42 -22.74
N SER A 64 22.77 -33.20 -22.16
CA SER A 64 22.56 -34.62 -22.49
C SER A 64 21.09 -35.03 -22.21
N PRO A 65 20.48 -35.99 -22.93
CA PRO A 65 19.10 -35.89 -23.41
C PRO A 65 18.07 -36.72 -22.65
N MET A 66 16.83 -36.20 -22.59
CA MET A 66 15.63 -36.99 -22.26
C MET A 66 14.60 -36.89 -23.39
N SER A 67 13.97 -38.03 -23.67
CA SER A 67 13.18 -38.44 -24.84
C SER A 67 11.94 -37.59 -25.17
N PRO A 68 11.38 -37.72 -26.40
CA PRO A 68 10.51 -36.71 -27.01
C PRO A 68 9.05 -36.86 -26.63
N SER A 69 8.40 -35.75 -26.28
CA SER A 69 6.94 -35.60 -26.32
C SER A 69 6.53 -34.69 -27.47
N THR A 70 5.43 -35.09 -28.09
CA THR A 70 4.84 -34.69 -29.37
C THR A 70 4.56 -33.19 -29.51
N PRO A 71 4.76 -32.56 -30.69
CA PRO A 71 4.55 -31.12 -30.86
C PRO A 71 3.08 -30.75 -31.06
N THR A 72 2.60 -29.82 -30.25
CA THR A 72 1.34 -29.07 -30.43
C THR A 72 1.62 -27.82 -31.30
N PRO A 73 0.73 -27.42 -32.23
CA PRO A 73 1.07 -26.45 -33.28
C PRO A 73 1.39 -25.04 -32.76
N THR A 74 2.42 -24.47 -33.37
CA THR A 74 2.95 -23.12 -33.21
C THR A 74 1.93 -22.04 -33.61
N PRO A 75 1.66 -21.02 -32.78
CA PRO A 75 1.00 -19.80 -33.24
C PRO A 75 1.99 -18.88 -33.99
N THR A 76 1.53 -18.39 -35.12
CA THR A 76 2.19 -17.48 -36.07
C THR A 76 2.67 -16.18 -35.39
N PRO A 77 3.88 -15.65 -35.71
CA PRO A 77 4.37 -14.40 -35.14
C PRO A 77 3.61 -13.20 -35.70
N VAL A 78 2.96 -12.44 -34.81
CA VAL A 78 2.38 -11.12 -35.14
C VAL A 78 3.50 -10.07 -35.11
N LYS A 79 3.62 -9.33 -36.22
CA LYS A 79 4.62 -8.27 -36.41
C LYS A 79 4.45 -7.14 -35.40
N SER A 80 5.60 -6.69 -34.89
CA SER A 80 5.82 -5.45 -34.17
C SER A 80 5.24 -4.24 -34.91
N GLN A 81 4.43 -3.44 -34.22
CA GLN A 81 4.15 -2.05 -34.57
C GLN A 81 4.80 -1.11 -33.55
N ALA A 82 5.28 0.01 -34.08
CA ALA A 82 6.08 1.04 -33.43
C ALA A 82 5.18 2.03 -32.62
N PRO A 83 5.72 3.15 -32.08
CA PRO A 83 5.44 3.64 -30.73
C PRO A 83 4.04 4.27 -30.55
N VAL A 84 3.43 3.99 -29.40
CA VAL A 84 2.13 4.52 -28.96
C VAL A 84 2.27 6.03 -28.65
N GLN A 85 1.53 6.86 -29.38
CA GLN A 85 1.24 8.25 -29.02
C GLN A 85 0.27 8.31 -27.82
N PRO A 86 0.31 9.35 -26.97
CA PRO A 86 -0.58 9.46 -25.82
C PRO A 86 -2.04 9.54 -26.26
N VAL A 87 -2.85 8.58 -25.79
CA VAL A 87 -4.30 8.54 -26.02
C VAL A 87 -4.96 9.62 -25.14
N PRO A 88 -5.85 10.47 -25.68
CA PRO A 88 -6.63 11.41 -24.88
C PRO A 88 -7.58 10.66 -23.94
N ASP A 89 -7.52 11.02 -22.66
CA ASP A 89 -8.42 10.55 -21.62
C ASP A 89 -9.87 10.98 -21.96
N THR A 90 -10.69 10.01 -22.37
CA THR A 90 -12.14 10.22 -22.57
C THR A 90 -12.89 9.00 -22.06
N THR A 91 -12.82 8.75 -20.75
CA THR A 91 -13.92 8.09 -20.06
C THR A 91 -14.96 9.15 -19.73
N VAL A 92 -16.04 9.17 -20.51
CA VAL A 92 -17.25 9.92 -20.18
C VAL A 92 -17.78 9.37 -18.86
N ASP A 93 -17.62 10.16 -17.81
CA ASP A 93 -18.19 9.92 -16.48
C ASP A 93 -19.71 9.97 -16.61
N THR A 94 -20.36 8.80 -16.62
CA THR A 94 -21.84 8.69 -16.65
C THR A 94 -22.45 8.88 -15.26
N CYS A 95 -21.71 9.44 -14.29
CA CYS A 95 -22.32 9.91 -13.07
C CYS A 95 -23.41 10.92 -13.45
N GLN A 96 -24.65 10.65 -13.05
CA GLN A 96 -25.74 11.59 -13.24
C GLN A 96 -25.38 12.86 -12.45
N THR A 97 -24.78 13.84 -13.14
CA THR A 97 -24.87 15.22 -12.68
C THR A 97 -26.36 15.51 -12.65
N SER A 98 -26.95 15.55 -11.45
CA SER A 98 -28.24 16.22 -11.31
C SER A 98 -28.09 17.59 -11.99
N PRO A 99 -29.00 17.97 -12.90
CA PRO A 99 -28.79 19.14 -13.73
C PRO A 99 -28.65 20.35 -12.83
N THR A 100 -27.69 21.20 -13.21
CA THR A 100 -27.41 22.52 -12.66
C THR A 100 -28.69 23.33 -12.49
N THR A 101 -29.31 23.23 -11.31
CA THR A 101 -30.28 24.23 -10.87
C THR A 101 -29.47 25.42 -10.40
N LYS A 102 -29.64 26.53 -11.11
CA LYS A 102 -29.13 27.86 -10.78
C LYS A 102 -29.05 28.08 -9.27
N ARG A 103 -27.90 28.60 -8.84
CA ARG A 103 -27.63 29.29 -7.56
C ARG A 103 -28.91 29.88 -6.96
N SER A 104 -29.57 29.10 -6.10
CA SER A 104 -30.58 29.57 -5.16
C SER A 104 -29.94 29.50 -3.80
N THR A 105 -29.99 30.61 -3.08
CA THR A 105 -29.51 30.81 -1.72
C THR A 105 -30.36 29.99 -0.73
N GLY A 106 -30.22 28.67 -0.78
CA GLY A 106 -30.78 27.73 0.18
C GLY A 106 -29.74 26.68 0.49
N THR A 107 -29.38 26.57 1.77
CA THR A 107 -28.53 25.54 2.33
C THR A 107 -29.00 24.16 1.87
N SER A 108 -28.36 23.56 0.87
CA SER A 108 -28.60 22.16 0.52
C SER A 108 -27.91 21.31 1.57
N THR A 109 -28.65 20.92 2.60
CA THR A 109 -28.28 19.87 3.52
C THR A 109 -27.91 18.62 2.70
N PRO A 110 -26.78 17.95 2.97
CA PRO A 110 -26.56 16.61 2.41
C PRO A 110 -27.80 15.77 2.67
N ILE A 111 -28.25 14.97 1.70
CA ILE A 111 -29.31 14.00 1.98
C ILE A 111 -28.78 13.11 3.11
N ASP A 112 -29.48 13.02 4.25
CA ASP A 112 -29.04 12.32 5.47
C ASP A 112 -28.57 10.86 5.24
N SER A 113 -28.90 10.28 4.08
CA SER A 113 -28.40 8.97 3.63
C SER A 113 -26.91 8.94 3.29
N GLU A 114 -26.28 10.06 2.90
CA GLU A 114 -24.86 10.09 2.48
C GLU A 114 -23.88 10.24 3.66
N ILE A 115 -24.35 10.75 4.80
CA ILE A 115 -23.52 10.92 6.00
C ILE A 115 -23.28 9.53 6.63
N PRO A 116 -22.03 9.07 6.79
CA PRO A 116 -21.76 7.77 7.40
C PRO A 116 -22.06 7.77 8.91
N ALA A 117 -22.60 6.65 9.41
CA ALA A 117 -22.70 6.42 10.85
C ALA A 117 -21.31 6.22 11.47
N VAL A 118 -21.15 6.73 12.68
CA VAL A 118 -19.93 6.62 13.48
C VAL A 118 -20.22 5.69 14.65
N GLY A 119 -19.45 4.61 14.75
CA GLY A 119 -19.53 3.61 15.82
C GLY A 119 -18.88 4.11 17.12
N PRO A 120 -18.96 3.30 18.19
CA PRO A 120 -18.55 3.71 19.54
C PRO A 120 -17.04 3.96 19.67
N ALA A 121 -16.21 3.32 18.83
CA ALA A 121 -14.77 3.57 18.75
C ALA A 121 -14.41 4.72 17.79
N GLY A 122 -15.40 5.51 17.38
CA GLY A 122 -15.26 6.59 16.43
C GLY A 122 -15.20 6.15 14.96
N ARG A 123 -15.06 4.88 14.59
CA ARG A 123 -14.93 4.49 13.17
C ARG A 123 -16.27 4.52 12.41
N PHE A 124 -16.23 4.61 11.08
CA PHE A 124 -17.45 4.35 10.30
C PHE A 124 -17.87 2.89 10.43
N VAL A 125 -19.18 2.66 10.39
CA VAL A 125 -19.75 1.33 10.66
C VAL A 125 -19.97 0.56 9.35
N TYR A 126 -19.40 -0.64 9.30
CA TYR A 126 -19.43 -1.52 8.13
C TYR A 126 -19.96 -2.90 8.47
N ARG A 127 -20.44 -3.60 7.45
CA ARG A 127 -20.71 -5.05 7.53
C ARG A 127 -20.52 -5.72 6.18
N TYR A 128 -20.42 -7.04 6.21
CA TYR A 128 -20.51 -7.87 5.01
C TYR A 128 -21.84 -8.59 4.98
N VAL A 129 -22.57 -8.48 3.86
CA VAL A 129 -23.79 -9.24 3.59
C VAL A 129 -23.65 -9.78 2.17
N ASP A 130 -23.75 -11.10 2.00
CA ASP A 130 -23.58 -11.78 0.70
C ASP A 130 -22.28 -11.38 0.00
N GLU A 131 -21.16 -11.42 0.74
CA GLU A 131 -19.81 -11.04 0.29
C GLU A 131 -19.65 -9.57 -0.14
N LYS A 132 -20.69 -8.75 -0.01
CA LYS A 132 -20.64 -7.32 -0.35
C LYS A 132 -20.47 -6.46 0.89
N LEU A 133 -19.53 -5.53 0.81
CA LEU A 133 -19.35 -4.51 1.84
C LEU A 133 -20.54 -3.55 1.83
N GLN A 134 -21.10 -3.31 3.01
CA GLN A 134 -22.12 -2.30 3.25
C GLN A 134 -21.64 -1.31 4.30
N ARG A 135 -21.96 -0.03 4.12
CA ARG A 135 -21.73 1.05 5.08
C ARG A 135 -23.04 1.56 5.64
N LYS A 136 -23.09 1.76 6.96
CA LYS A 136 -24.26 2.34 7.63
C LYS A 136 -24.24 3.86 7.48
N SER A 137 -25.36 4.47 7.12
CA SER A 137 -25.57 5.91 7.16
C SER A 137 -26.00 6.37 8.56
N ALA A 138 -25.88 7.68 8.83
CA ALA A 138 -26.23 8.29 10.11
C ALA A 138 -27.70 8.08 10.50
N ASN A 139 -28.61 7.96 9.52
CA ASN A 139 -30.02 7.63 9.75
C ASN A 139 -30.30 6.12 9.96
N GLY A 140 -29.26 5.28 9.96
CA GLY A 140 -29.35 3.85 10.22
C GLY A 140 -29.57 2.96 8.99
N THR A 141 -29.56 3.52 7.77
CA THR A 141 -29.72 2.76 6.53
C THR A 141 -28.40 2.09 6.12
N TRP A 142 -28.47 0.86 5.60
CA TRP A 142 -27.30 0.17 5.06
C TRP A 142 -27.20 0.40 3.55
N MET A 143 -26.07 0.90 3.09
CA MET A 143 -25.79 1.18 1.68
C MET A 143 -24.70 0.26 1.16
N ASN A 144 -24.82 -0.18 -0.10
CA ASN A 144 -23.82 -0.95 -0.83
C ASN A 144 -23.22 -0.18 -2.03
N VAL A 145 -23.60 1.08 -2.18
CA VAL A 145 -23.17 1.99 -3.25
C VAL A 145 -22.82 3.36 -2.67
N ASP A 146 -22.01 4.12 -3.40
CA ASP A 146 -21.75 5.52 -3.16
C ASP A 146 -22.08 6.29 -4.45
N ASN A 147 -22.93 7.30 -4.34
CA ASN A 147 -23.45 8.04 -5.48
C ASN A 147 -22.63 9.31 -5.80
N ARG A 148 -21.57 9.59 -5.03
CA ARG A 148 -20.73 10.78 -5.25
C ARG A 148 -19.90 10.57 -6.51
N CYS A 149 -19.94 11.55 -7.41
CA CYS A 149 -19.17 11.50 -8.64
C CYS A 149 -17.67 11.59 -8.36
N ALA A 150 -16.86 10.93 -9.20
CA ALA A 150 -15.40 10.94 -9.07
C ALA A 150 -14.82 12.37 -9.09
N SER A 151 -15.47 13.29 -9.83
CA SER A 151 -15.11 14.71 -9.90
C SER A 151 -15.19 15.47 -8.57
N LEU A 152 -15.80 14.89 -7.53
CA LEU A 152 -15.85 15.47 -6.19
C LEU A 152 -14.59 15.18 -5.36
N PHE A 153 -13.71 14.30 -5.84
CA PHE A 153 -12.50 13.88 -5.13
C PHE A 153 -11.24 14.40 -5.80
N ASP A 154 -10.15 14.46 -5.04
CA ASP A 154 -8.85 14.90 -5.54
C ASP A 154 -8.40 14.03 -6.75
N PRO A 155 -7.92 14.63 -7.85
CA PRO A 155 -7.53 13.89 -9.05
C PRO A 155 -6.45 12.82 -8.81
N ILE A 156 -5.51 13.04 -7.88
CA ILE A 156 -4.47 12.06 -7.52
C ILE A 156 -5.15 10.87 -6.83
N ARG A 157 -6.11 11.15 -5.93
CA ARG A 157 -6.87 10.11 -5.24
C ARG A 157 -7.71 9.27 -6.20
N VAL A 158 -8.37 9.91 -7.16
CA VAL A 158 -9.11 9.23 -8.24
C VAL A 158 -8.17 8.38 -9.09
N ALA A 159 -7.01 8.91 -9.48
CA ALA A 159 -6.02 8.17 -10.25
C ALA A 159 -5.48 6.94 -9.50
N ALA A 160 -5.20 7.08 -8.20
CA ALA A 160 -4.77 5.97 -7.35
C ALA A 160 -5.85 4.90 -7.19
N PHE A 161 -7.12 5.31 -7.02
CA PHE A 161 -8.23 4.36 -6.99
C PHE A 161 -8.35 3.59 -8.30
N ASN A 162 -8.35 4.31 -9.41
CA ASN A 162 -8.46 3.70 -10.73
C ASN A 162 -7.27 2.80 -11.09
N SER A 163 -6.07 3.03 -10.55
CA SER A 163 -4.91 2.19 -10.83
C SER A 163 -5.07 0.78 -10.24
N ILE A 164 -5.58 0.68 -9.01
CA ILE A 164 -5.88 -0.61 -8.37
C ILE A 164 -7.08 -1.30 -9.03
N GLN A 165 -8.15 -0.56 -9.36
CA GLN A 165 -9.32 -1.16 -10.02
C GLN A 165 -9.03 -1.70 -11.44
N LYS A 166 -7.98 -1.21 -12.10
CA LYS A 166 -7.52 -1.71 -13.41
C LYS A 166 -6.70 -3.00 -13.31
N LEU A 167 -6.26 -3.40 -12.11
CA LEU A 167 -5.50 -4.63 -11.94
C LEU A 167 -6.40 -5.84 -12.23
N THR A 168 -5.81 -6.88 -12.82
CA THR A 168 -6.53 -8.13 -13.08
C THR A 168 -6.85 -8.82 -11.76
N ARG A 169 -8.13 -9.03 -11.49
CA ARG A 169 -8.60 -9.85 -10.37
C ARG A 169 -8.77 -11.29 -10.84
N GLY A 170 -7.94 -12.19 -10.32
CA GLY A 170 -8.05 -13.61 -10.63
C GLY A 170 -9.36 -14.21 -10.10
N GLU A 171 -9.97 -15.13 -10.84
CA GLU A 171 -11.11 -15.90 -10.36
C GLU A 171 -10.71 -16.82 -9.18
N SER A 172 -9.44 -17.22 -9.14
CA SER A 172 -8.82 -18.03 -8.09
C SER A 172 -7.44 -17.51 -7.69
N LEU A 173 -6.92 -18.00 -6.56
CA LEU A 173 -5.57 -17.70 -6.09
C LEU A 173 -4.52 -18.52 -6.87
N SER A 174 -4.03 -17.99 -7.99
CA SER A 174 -3.13 -18.73 -8.91
C SER A 174 -1.74 -19.08 -8.34
N LYS A 175 -1.22 -18.27 -7.40
CA LYS A 175 0.13 -18.34 -6.84
C LYS A 175 0.17 -18.20 -5.32
N VAL A 176 -1.00 -18.08 -4.68
CA VAL A 176 -1.08 -17.86 -3.23
C VAL A 176 -1.86 -18.99 -2.60
N THR A 177 -1.24 -19.69 -1.65
CA THR A 177 -1.89 -20.69 -0.80
C THR A 177 -2.12 -20.07 0.58
N ILE A 178 -3.37 -19.95 1.02
CA ILE A 178 -3.72 -19.45 2.34
C ILE A 178 -4.02 -20.63 3.26
N ILE A 179 -3.37 -20.69 4.41
CA ILE A 179 -3.58 -21.69 5.46
C ILE A 179 -4.14 -20.97 6.68
N GLU A 180 -5.33 -21.40 7.13
CA GLU A 180 -6.07 -20.75 8.21
C GLU A 180 -5.76 -21.41 9.56
N HIS A 181 -5.37 -20.60 10.55
CA HIS A 181 -5.09 -21.03 11.93
C HIS A 181 -5.84 -20.14 12.91
N PHE A 182 -7.15 -20.35 13.05
CA PHE A 182 -8.00 -19.52 13.90
C PHE A 182 -8.11 -20.11 15.29
N ALA A 183 -7.75 -19.31 16.30
CA ALA A 183 -7.87 -19.73 17.68
C ALA A 183 -9.36 -19.80 18.11
N PRO A 184 -9.69 -20.68 19.08
CA PRO A 184 -11.09 -21.00 19.40
C PRO A 184 -11.95 -19.82 19.84
N ASN A 185 -11.37 -18.77 20.45
CA ASN A 185 -12.11 -17.64 20.98
C ASN A 185 -12.20 -16.46 20.00
N PHE A 186 -11.66 -16.58 18.79
CA PHE A 186 -11.78 -15.52 17.79
C PHE A 186 -13.23 -15.40 17.26
N PRO A 187 -13.87 -14.22 17.31
CA PRO A 187 -15.27 -14.07 16.89
C PRO A 187 -15.47 -14.45 15.42
N THR A 188 -16.32 -15.45 15.16
CA THR A 188 -16.57 -15.96 13.80
C THR A 188 -17.22 -14.92 12.89
N THR A 189 -17.99 -14.00 13.47
CA THR A 189 -18.57 -12.84 12.77
C THR A 189 -17.50 -11.89 12.24
N ILE A 190 -16.29 -11.89 12.83
CA ILE A 190 -15.15 -11.05 12.44
C ILE A 190 -14.14 -11.83 11.58
N SER A 191 -13.87 -13.10 11.89
CA SER A 191 -12.95 -13.89 11.06
C SER A 191 -13.49 -14.15 9.65
N SER A 192 -14.81 -14.29 9.50
CA SER A 192 -15.44 -14.50 8.19
C SER A 192 -15.16 -13.36 7.20
N PRO A 193 -15.40 -12.08 7.53
CA PRO A 193 -15.05 -10.98 6.62
C PRO A 193 -13.54 -10.78 6.47
N ILE A 194 -12.72 -11.03 7.51
CA ILE A 194 -11.25 -11.01 7.36
C ILE A 194 -10.80 -12.02 6.30
N LYS A 195 -11.26 -13.28 6.39
CA LYS A 195 -10.97 -14.32 5.41
C LYS A 195 -11.36 -13.91 4.00
N ALA A 196 -12.57 -13.36 3.83
CA ALA A 196 -13.06 -12.90 2.53
C ALA A 196 -12.18 -11.78 1.96
N GLN A 197 -11.81 -10.79 2.78
CA GLN A 197 -10.95 -9.68 2.37
C GLN A 197 -9.54 -10.11 2.01
N VAL A 198 -8.92 -10.98 2.82
CA VAL A 198 -7.57 -11.51 2.55
C VAL A 198 -7.59 -12.28 1.24
N ALA A 199 -8.58 -13.16 1.03
CA ALA A 199 -8.72 -13.88 -0.23
C ALA A 199 -8.93 -12.94 -1.42
N ASP A 200 -9.78 -11.93 -1.29
CA ASP A 200 -10.05 -10.97 -2.35
C ASP A 200 -8.83 -10.10 -2.70
N PHE A 201 -8.08 -9.66 -1.68
CA PHE A 201 -6.80 -8.99 -1.84
C PHE A 201 -5.81 -9.84 -2.65
N PHE A 202 -5.64 -11.12 -2.30
CA PHE A 202 -4.72 -11.99 -3.02
C PHE A 202 -5.23 -12.44 -4.38
N LYS A 203 -6.52 -12.31 -4.70
CA LYS A 203 -6.99 -12.42 -6.09
C LYS A 203 -6.45 -11.29 -6.98
N ILE A 204 -6.22 -10.10 -6.42
CA ILE A 204 -5.60 -8.96 -7.12
C ILE A 204 -4.07 -9.14 -7.21
N MET A 205 -3.44 -9.58 -6.11
CA MET A 205 -1.99 -9.64 -6.02
C MET A 205 -1.39 -10.92 -6.62
N SER A 206 -2.10 -12.04 -6.61
CA SER A 206 -1.56 -13.30 -7.10
C SER A 206 -1.11 -13.27 -8.58
N PRO A 207 -1.81 -12.60 -9.51
CA PRO A 207 -1.37 -12.49 -10.91
C PRO A 207 -0.07 -11.72 -11.11
N ILE A 208 0.30 -10.81 -10.19
CA ILE A 208 1.50 -9.98 -10.31
C ILE A 208 2.73 -10.62 -9.65
N LEU A 209 2.55 -11.63 -8.80
CA LEU A 209 3.67 -12.37 -8.20
C LEU A 209 4.42 -13.16 -9.27
N ASP A 210 5.74 -13.26 -9.16
CA ASP A 210 6.59 -14.11 -9.99
C ASP A 210 6.75 -15.52 -9.41
N HIS A 211 6.59 -15.68 -8.10
CA HIS A 211 6.76 -16.92 -7.36
C HIS A 211 5.51 -17.29 -6.54
N ASN A 212 5.42 -18.57 -6.16
CA ASN A 212 4.35 -19.04 -5.29
C ASN A 212 4.62 -18.60 -3.85
N MET A 213 3.57 -18.18 -3.15
CA MET A 213 3.61 -17.74 -1.77
C MET A 213 2.64 -18.57 -0.93
N THR A 214 3.09 -19.05 0.22
CA THR A 214 2.23 -19.61 1.27
C THR A 214 2.00 -18.54 2.33
N LEU A 215 0.76 -18.34 2.75
CA LEU A 215 0.37 -17.43 3.81
C LEU A 215 -0.29 -18.19 4.95
N ASP A 216 0.32 -18.18 6.13
CA ASP A 216 -0.31 -18.57 7.38
C ASP A 216 -1.16 -17.40 7.92
N LEU A 217 -2.49 -17.50 7.80
CA LEU A 217 -3.45 -16.55 8.36
C LEU A 217 -3.84 -17.00 9.78
N VAL A 218 -3.27 -16.35 10.78
CA VAL A 218 -3.41 -16.71 12.19
C VAL A 218 -4.25 -15.65 12.90
N LEU A 219 -5.33 -16.04 13.57
CA LEU A 219 -6.24 -15.11 14.23
C LEU A 219 -6.40 -15.48 15.72
N VAL A 220 -6.08 -14.56 16.63
CA VAL A 220 -6.07 -14.79 18.08
C VAL A 220 -6.78 -13.68 18.87
N THR A 221 -7.16 -13.98 20.11
CA THR A 221 -7.72 -13.02 21.07
C THR A 221 -7.00 -13.09 22.41
N GLU A 222 -7.35 -12.20 23.33
CA GLU A 222 -6.85 -12.22 24.71
C GLU A 222 -7.29 -13.46 25.51
N LYS A 223 -8.22 -14.27 24.98
CA LYS A 223 -8.68 -15.53 25.59
C LYS A 223 -7.93 -16.77 25.08
N ASP A 224 -7.06 -16.61 24.09
CA ASP A 224 -6.41 -17.72 23.39
C ASP A 224 -5.00 -18.02 23.92
N GLN A 225 -4.73 -17.77 25.20
CA GLN A 225 -3.41 -17.98 25.80
C GLN A 225 -2.85 -19.40 25.55
N PRO A 226 -3.62 -20.50 25.67
CA PRO A 226 -3.10 -21.83 25.34
C PRO A 226 -2.62 -21.95 23.88
N PHE A 227 -3.37 -21.41 22.92
CA PHE A 227 -2.97 -21.42 21.51
C PHE A 227 -1.73 -20.55 21.28
N ILE A 228 -1.65 -19.38 21.91
CA ILE A 228 -0.53 -18.44 21.82
C ILE A 228 0.77 -19.05 22.38
N GLU A 229 0.68 -19.85 23.44
CA GLU A 229 1.84 -20.45 24.09
C GLU A 229 2.30 -21.74 23.40
N THR A 230 1.39 -22.51 22.79
CA THR A 230 1.74 -23.84 22.24
C THR A 230 1.76 -23.90 20.71
N GLU A 231 0.77 -23.33 20.03
CA GLU A 231 0.61 -23.48 18.58
C GLU A 231 1.27 -22.33 17.82
N LEU A 232 1.07 -21.09 18.26
CA LEU A 232 1.61 -19.91 17.58
C LEU A 232 3.14 -19.97 17.35
N PRO A 233 4.00 -20.41 18.30
CA PRO A 233 5.45 -20.50 18.08
C PRO A 233 5.86 -21.51 16.99
N LYS A 234 5.01 -22.51 16.71
CA LYS A 234 5.24 -23.47 15.62
C LYS A 234 5.01 -22.80 14.26
N LEU A 235 4.02 -21.91 14.20
CA LEU A 235 3.61 -21.19 12.98
C LEU A 235 4.52 -19.99 12.69
N ILE A 236 4.76 -19.14 13.69
CA ILE A 236 5.49 -17.87 13.55
C ILE A 236 6.67 -17.85 14.53
N ASP A 237 7.85 -17.44 14.06
CA ASP A 237 9.01 -17.23 14.93
C ASP A 237 8.64 -16.25 16.08
N PRO A 238 8.85 -16.63 17.35
CA PRO A 238 8.52 -15.79 18.52
C PRO A 238 9.16 -14.40 18.53
N ASN A 239 10.25 -14.19 17.80
CA ASN A 239 10.90 -12.88 17.72
C ASN A 239 10.18 -11.91 16.75
N LEU A 240 9.21 -12.39 15.97
CA LEU A 240 8.54 -11.63 14.93
C LEU A 240 7.16 -11.09 15.35
N TYR A 241 6.72 -11.33 16.58
CA TYR A 241 5.45 -10.81 17.08
C TYR A 241 5.55 -10.35 18.54
N ASN A 242 4.71 -9.37 18.88
CA ASN A 242 4.48 -8.92 20.24
C ASN A 242 2.97 -8.76 20.48
N LEU A 243 2.41 -9.61 21.33
CA LEU A 243 0.97 -9.63 21.65
C LEU A 243 0.64 -8.92 22.97
N GLY A 244 1.52 -8.07 23.51
CA GLY A 244 1.27 -7.30 24.73
C GLY A 244 0.01 -6.42 24.64
N ILE A 245 -0.40 -6.04 23.44
CA ILE A 245 -1.64 -5.29 23.16
C ILE A 245 -2.92 -6.02 23.63
N LEU A 246 -2.89 -7.36 23.71
CA LEU A 246 -4.04 -8.16 24.17
C LEU A 246 -4.46 -7.82 25.61
N SER A 247 -3.54 -7.31 26.43
CA SER A 247 -3.85 -6.84 27.79
C SER A 247 -4.86 -5.68 27.81
N ALA A 248 -4.92 -4.88 26.73
CA ALA A 248 -5.89 -3.79 26.56
C ALA A 248 -7.28 -4.28 26.11
N TYR A 249 -7.45 -5.57 25.79
CA TYR A 249 -8.71 -6.13 25.31
C TYR A 249 -9.55 -6.75 26.43
N THR A 250 -9.19 -6.48 27.69
CA THR A 250 -9.88 -7.04 28.85
C THR A 250 -11.22 -6.35 29.17
N ASN A 251 -11.43 -5.14 28.64
CA ASN A 251 -12.67 -4.39 28.81
C ASN A 251 -12.94 -3.46 27.62
N LEU A 252 -14.21 -3.07 27.47
CA LEU A 252 -14.71 -2.31 26.33
C LEU A 252 -14.05 -0.93 26.20
N ASN A 253 -13.84 -0.22 27.32
CA ASN A 253 -13.28 1.13 27.31
C ASN A 253 -11.83 1.11 26.78
N SER A 254 -10.99 0.24 27.34
CA SER A 254 -9.60 0.11 26.90
C SER A 254 -9.50 -0.38 25.44
N PHE A 255 -10.41 -1.26 25.01
CA PHE A 255 -10.48 -1.69 23.61
C PHE A 255 -10.82 -0.52 22.67
N TYR A 256 -11.79 0.33 23.02
CA TYR A 256 -12.16 1.51 22.24
C TYR A 256 -11.06 2.58 22.21
N GLU A 257 -10.34 2.78 23.31
CA GLU A 257 -9.14 3.63 23.35
C GLU A 257 -8.05 3.13 22.38
N ARG A 258 -8.03 1.83 22.09
CA ARG A 258 -7.18 1.20 21.06
C ARG A 258 -7.86 1.07 19.70
N SER A 259 -8.75 2.00 19.37
CA SER A 259 -9.53 2.09 18.12
C SER A 259 -10.65 1.05 17.92
N GLY A 260 -10.83 0.13 18.87
CA GLY A 260 -11.95 -0.81 18.91
C GLY A 260 -12.01 -1.87 17.80
N THR A 261 -11.03 -1.98 16.92
CA THR A 261 -11.09 -2.98 15.83
C THR A 261 -10.17 -4.18 16.02
N GLY A 262 -9.10 -4.02 16.79
CA GLY A 262 -7.97 -4.94 16.76
C GLY A 262 -6.83 -4.43 15.87
N GLY A 263 -5.98 -5.34 15.40
CA GLY A 263 -4.83 -5.03 14.56
C GLY A 263 -4.16 -6.32 14.08
N GLY A 264 -2.94 -6.20 13.58
CA GLY A 264 -2.14 -7.36 13.27
C GLY A 264 -0.66 -7.07 13.17
N THR A 265 0.07 -8.12 12.83
CA THR A 265 1.42 -8.02 12.33
C THR A 265 1.61 -9.07 11.25
N ALA A 266 2.37 -8.73 10.22
CA ALA A 266 2.54 -9.58 9.05
C ALA A 266 3.99 -9.51 8.55
N GLY A 267 4.44 -10.59 7.93
CA GLY A 267 5.84 -10.72 7.53
C GLY A 267 6.11 -11.94 6.65
N TYR A 268 7.39 -12.12 6.31
CA TYR A 268 7.90 -13.28 5.59
C TYR A 268 9.04 -13.96 6.36
N GLN A 269 8.88 -15.25 6.62
CA GLN A 269 9.83 -16.09 7.35
C GLN A 269 10.72 -16.84 6.34
N SER A 270 11.86 -16.26 5.97
CA SER A 270 12.78 -16.85 4.98
C SER A 270 13.30 -18.24 5.38
N ASN A 271 13.46 -18.50 6.68
CA ASN A 271 13.83 -19.80 7.23
C ASN A 271 12.73 -20.87 7.08
N LYS A 272 11.45 -20.47 7.06
CA LYS A 272 10.31 -21.39 6.89
C LYS A 272 9.78 -21.42 5.44
N GLY A 273 10.11 -20.42 4.63
CA GLY A 273 9.59 -20.26 3.27
C GLY A 273 8.10 -19.89 3.23
N SER A 274 7.56 -19.32 4.31
CA SER A 274 6.16 -18.89 4.39
C SER A 274 6.02 -17.45 4.88
N SER A 275 4.98 -16.79 4.38
CA SER A 275 4.49 -15.52 4.90
C SER A 275 3.48 -15.76 6.02
N TYR A 276 3.29 -14.78 6.88
CA TYR A 276 2.26 -14.83 7.92
C TYR A 276 1.50 -13.52 8.02
N TYR A 277 0.24 -13.62 8.43
CA TYR A 277 -0.56 -12.52 8.97
C TYR A 277 -1.12 -13.01 10.30
N LEU A 278 -0.61 -12.45 11.40
CA LEU A 278 -1.13 -12.64 12.74
C LEU A 278 -2.08 -11.49 13.09
N GLY A 279 -3.38 -11.73 12.95
CA GLY A 279 -4.43 -10.80 13.35
C GLY A 279 -4.87 -11.02 14.79
N HIS A 280 -5.22 -9.92 15.46
CA HIS A 280 -5.77 -9.97 16.80
C HIS A 280 -6.93 -9.00 16.99
N THR A 281 -7.91 -9.38 17.80
CA THR A 281 -8.99 -8.50 18.25
C THR A 281 -9.49 -8.94 19.63
N ALA A 282 -10.41 -8.18 20.23
CA ALA A 282 -11.02 -8.58 21.50
C ALA A 282 -12.00 -9.74 21.29
N SER A 283 -12.08 -10.70 22.21
CA SER A 283 -12.99 -11.84 22.09
C SER A 283 -14.48 -11.45 22.09
N PHE A 284 -14.80 -10.22 22.50
CA PHE A 284 -16.14 -9.63 22.48
C PHE A 284 -16.36 -8.63 21.32
N ALA A 285 -15.42 -8.52 20.38
CA ALA A 285 -15.58 -7.66 19.21
C ALA A 285 -16.81 -8.07 18.39
N THR A 286 -17.50 -7.08 17.84
CA THR A 286 -18.70 -7.26 17.02
C THR A 286 -18.55 -6.52 15.69
N MET A 287 -19.50 -6.71 14.78
CA MET A 287 -19.47 -5.99 13.50
C MET A 287 -19.52 -4.46 13.65
N ASP A 288 -20.01 -3.94 14.78
CA ASP A 288 -20.00 -2.49 15.05
C ASP A 288 -18.58 -1.94 15.26
N THR A 289 -17.62 -2.83 15.52
CA THR A 289 -16.23 -2.47 15.81
C THR A 289 -15.27 -3.02 14.74
N TYR A 290 -15.80 -3.74 13.74
CA TYR A 290 -15.05 -4.22 12.60
C TYR A 290 -14.69 -3.07 11.64
N TRP A 291 -13.41 -2.98 11.27
CA TRP A 291 -12.94 -2.03 10.28
C TRP A 291 -12.35 -2.73 9.05
N PRO A 292 -12.87 -2.46 7.83
CA PRO A 292 -12.44 -3.13 6.60
C PRO A 292 -10.95 -2.96 6.25
N GLY A 293 -10.29 -1.90 6.74
CA GLY A 293 -8.91 -1.59 6.36
C GLY A 293 -7.84 -2.48 7.02
N VAL A 294 -8.13 -3.13 8.15
CA VAL A 294 -7.08 -3.86 8.90
C VAL A 294 -6.53 -5.03 8.09
N ALA A 295 -7.39 -5.92 7.59
CA ALA A 295 -6.92 -7.15 6.98
C ALA A 295 -6.13 -6.92 5.69
N THR A 296 -6.53 -5.93 4.89
CA THR A 296 -5.85 -5.57 3.64
C THR A 296 -4.57 -4.74 3.89
N HIS A 297 -4.51 -3.96 4.98
CA HIS A 297 -3.27 -3.33 5.46
C HIS A 297 -2.22 -4.39 5.78
N GLU A 298 -2.56 -5.37 6.63
CA GLU A 298 -1.65 -6.46 6.99
C GLU A 298 -1.33 -7.36 5.78
N SER A 299 -2.28 -7.57 4.86
CA SER A 299 -2.01 -8.30 3.61
C SER A 299 -1.05 -7.54 2.69
N THR A 300 -1.02 -6.21 2.76
CA THR A 300 -0.02 -5.41 2.03
C THR A 300 1.37 -5.65 2.59
N HIS A 301 1.52 -5.70 3.92
CA HIS A 301 2.78 -6.08 4.56
C HIS A 301 3.24 -7.49 4.13
N VAL A 302 2.33 -8.46 4.04
CA VAL A 302 2.67 -9.80 3.52
C VAL A 302 3.37 -9.71 2.16
N ILE A 303 2.82 -8.93 1.22
CA ILE A 303 3.41 -8.77 -0.12
C ILE A 303 4.76 -8.03 -0.04
N GLN A 304 4.82 -6.93 0.72
CA GLN A 304 6.04 -6.16 0.89
C GLN A 304 7.19 -7.07 1.37
N PHE A 305 6.98 -7.80 2.47
CA PHE A 305 7.99 -8.66 3.07
C PHE A 305 8.31 -9.89 2.22
N PHE A 306 7.32 -10.46 1.53
CA PHE A 306 7.56 -11.59 0.62
C PHE A 306 8.46 -11.18 -0.55
N LEU A 307 8.11 -10.09 -1.26
CA LEU A 307 8.88 -9.60 -2.42
C LEU A 307 10.27 -9.11 -2.03
N ALA A 308 10.41 -8.60 -0.82
CA ALA A 308 11.69 -8.23 -0.25
C ALA A 308 12.55 -9.43 0.18
N GLY A 309 11.98 -10.61 0.39
CA GLY A 309 12.69 -11.74 1.02
C GLY A 309 12.95 -11.53 2.52
N GLY A 310 12.05 -10.83 3.22
CA GLY A 310 12.05 -10.65 4.67
C GLY A 310 12.72 -9.36 5.18
N TYR A 311 12.83 -9.23 6.50
CA TYR A 311 13.24 -8.02 7.23
C TYR A 311 14.71 -7.60 7.12
N GLY A 312 15.56 -8.30 6.36
CA GLY A 312 16.99 -7.98 6.31
C GLY A 312 17.27 -6.54 5.86
N GLU A 313 17.75 -5.70 6.76
CA GLU A 313 18.14 -4.30 6.50
C GLU A 313 19.56 -4.21 5.94
N SER A 314 19.80 -3.32 4.98
CA SER A 314 21.15 -3.05 4.46
C SER A 314 21.74 -1.70 4.94
N GLY A 315 21.00 -0.99 5.80
CA GLY A 315 21.41 0.28 6.42
C GLY A 315 20.32 0.87 7.32
N PRO A 316 20.60 1.96 8.06
CA PRO A 316 19.60 2.66 8.85
C PRO A 316 18.45 3.19 7.99
N GLU A 317 17.26 3.32 8.58
CA GLU A 317 16.07 3.87 7.94
C GLU A 317 16.33 5.26 7.33
N GLY A 318 15.82 5.50 6.12
CA GLY A 318 16.00 6.77 5.39
C GLY A 318 17.37 6.92 4.71
N THR A 319 18.25 5.91 4.76
CA THR A 319 19.53 5.93 4.00
C THR A 319 19.37 5.29 2.61
N ALA A 320 20.28 5.60 1.68
CA ALA A 320 20.24 5.07 0.31
C ALA A 320 20.37 3.53 0.22
N ASN A 321 20.91 2.90 1.27
CA ASN A 321 21.03 1.45 1.37
C ASN A 321 19.92 0.84 2.24
N SER A 322 19.00 1.65 2.76
CA SER A 322 17.87 1.14 3.51
C SER A 322 16.97 0.35 2.57
N LYS A 323 16.60 -0.85 3.00
CA LYS A 323 15.63 -1.66 2.28
C LYS A 323 14.20 -1.22 2.59
N TRP A 324 14.04 -0.55 3.72
CA TRP A 324 12.77 -0.31 4.38
C TRP A 324 12.69 1.14 4.86
N VAL A 325 11.72 1.87 4.35
CA VAL A 325 11.43 3.22 4.81
C VAL A 325 10.00 3.23 5.33
N GLY A 326 9.77 3.79 6.50
CA GLY A 326 8.51 3.62 7.23
C GLY A 326 7.29 4.09 6.46
N HIS A 327 7.42 5.15 5.65
CA HIS A 327 6.33 5.59 4.79
C HIS A 327 6.05 4.61 3.62
N LEU A 328 7.09 3.95 3.09
CA LEU A 328 6.94 2.86 2.14
C LEU A 328 6.37 1.60 2.79
N ILE A 329 6.59 1.36 4.08
CA ILE A 329 6.02 0.22 4.78
C ILE A 329 4.56 0.52 5.17
N GLU A 330 4.36 1.46 6.10
CA GLU A 330 3.08 1.72 6.75
C GLU A 330 2.17 2.64 5.92
N GLY A 331 2.73 3.71 5.35
CA GLY A 331 1.98 4.63 4.49
C GLY A 331 1.44 3.90 3.26
N SER A 332 2.28 3.13 2.57
CA SER A 332 1.84 2.36 1.41
C SER A 332 0.91 1.19 1.79
N ALA A 333 1.07 0.59 2.98
CA ALA A 333 0.12 -0.39 3.50
C ALA A 333 -1.26 0.21 3.77
N ASN A 334 -1.34 1.43 4.32
CA ASN A 334 -2.61 2.15 4.42
C ASN A 334 -3.16 2.48 3.03
N THR A 335 -2.33 2.94 2.10
CA THR A 335 -2.77 3.33 0.76
C THR A 335 -3.33 2.14 -0.02
N VAL A 336 -2.54 1.09 -0.21
CA VAL A 336 -2.95 -0.12 -0.94
C VAL A 336 -4.03 -0.88 -0.17
N GLY A 337 -3.91 -0.96 1.16
CA GLY A 337 -4.89 -1.60 2.03
C GLY A 337 -6.27 -0.97 1.91
N LEU A 338 -6.38 0.35 2.02
CA LEU A 338 -7.67 1.04 1.87
C LEU A 338 -8.19 0.98 0.44
N LEU A 339 -7.33 1.12 -0.57
CA LEU A 339 -7.70 1.00 -1.98
C LEU A 339 -8.30 -0.36 -2.34
N THR A 340 -7.89 -1.41 -1.65
CA THR A 340 -8.38 -2.78 -1.86
C THR A 340 -9.54 -3.13 -0.94
N ALA A 341 -9.65 -2.50 0.24
CA ALA A 341 -10.74 -2.73 1.19
C ALA A 341 -12.08 -2.11 0.76
N PHE A 342 -12.04 -0.93 0.13
CA PHE A 342 -13.25 -0.15 -0.15
C PHE A 342 -13.65 -0.22 -1.63
N PRO A 343 -14.92 -0.55 -1.94
CA PRO A 343 -15.36 -0.81 -3.32
C PRO A 343 -15.59 0.45 -4.16
N ASN A 344 -15.51 1.64 -3.58
CA ASN A 344 -15.77 2.90 -4.27
C ASN A 344 -14.87 4.03 -3.77
N ILE A 345 -14.63 5.00 -4.65
CA ILE A 345 -13.79 6.18 -4.40
C ILE A 345 -14.26 6.99 -3.20
N GLY A 346 -15.57 7.05 -2.95
CA GLY A 346 -16.13 7.82 -1.84
C GLY A 346 -15.74 7.25 -0.48
N TRP A 347 -15.98 5.96 -0.25
CA TRP A 347 -15.68 5.31 1.04
C TRP A 347 -14.17 5.23 1.27
N TYR A 348 -13.40 4.93 0.22
CA TYR A 348 -11.94 5.03 0.26
C TYR A 348 -11.49 6.44 0.68
N SER A 349 -12.07 7.48 0.08
CA SER A 349 -11.72 8.87 0.38
C SER A 349 -12.05 9.26 1.83
N ASP A 350 -13.25 8.91 2.31
CA ASP A 350 -13.66 9.23 3.67
C ASP A 350 -12.74 8.59 4.71
N GLU A 351 -12.30 7.35 4.47
CA GLU A 351 -11.39 6.63 5.36
C GLU A 351 -9.96 7.17 5.31
N MET A 352 -9.45 7.53 4.12
CA MET A 352 -8.17 8.22 4.01
C MET A 352 -8.18 9.56 4.73
N ASP A 353 -9.24 10.36 4.56
CA ASP A 353 -9.36 11.66 5.25
C ASP A 353 -9.41 11.46 6.77
N ARG A 354 -10.15 10.45 7.23
CA ARG A 354 -10.24 10.11 8.65
C ARG A 354 -8.89 9.67 9.23
N LEU A 355 -8.12 8.86 8.50
CA LEU A 355 -6.76 8.48 8.90
C LEU A 355 -5.86 9.71 9.00
N LEU A 356 -5.82 10.55 7.96
CA LEU A 356 -5.01 11.76 7.94
C LEU A 356 -5.37 12.73 9.08
N GLN A 357 -6.67 12.92 9.34
CA GLN A 357 -7.17 13.77 10.43
C GLN A 357 -6.67 13.33 11.82
N ARG A 358 -6.29 12.07 12.02
CA ARG A 358 -5.73 11.60 13.30
C ARG A 358 -4.35 12.19 13.56
N SER A 359 -3.53 12.36 12.53
CA SER A 359 -2.14 12.83 12.67
C SER A 359 -2.00 14.35 12.52
N ILE A 360 -2.88 15.00 11.73
CA ILE A 360 -2.84 16.45 11.48
C ILE A 360 -2.74 17.29 12.76
N PRO A 361 -3.55 17.08 13.82
CA PRO A 361 -3.48 17.88 15.03
C PRO A 361 -2.08 17.88 15.66
N SER A 362 -1.42 16.72 15.69
CA SER A 362 -0.08 16.54 16.27
C SER A 362 1.05 17.18 15.45
N ALA A 363 0.80 17.53 14.19
CA ALA A 363 1.78 18.16 13.30
C ALA A 363 1.44 19.60 12.92
N THR A 364 0.43 20.20 13.57
CA THR A 364 0.09 21.61 13.35
C THR A 364 1.33 22.47 13.61
N GLY A 365 1.87 23.10 12.57
CA GLY A 365 3.06 23.94 12.64
C GLY A 365 4.41 23.20 12.65
N TRP A 366 4.43 21.86 12.49
CA TRP A 366 5.70 21.10 12.41
C TRP A 366 6.44 21.37 11.10
N LEU A 367 5.75 21.16 9.97
CA LEU A 367 6.24 21.52 8.64
C LEU A 367 5.06 22.11 7.85
N PRO A 368 5.22 23.31 7.26
CA PRO A 368 4.21 23.84 6.34
C PRO A 368 4.08 22.91 5.12
N MET A 369 2.98 23.05 4.36
CA MET A 369 2.74 22.35 3.09
C MET A 369 2.27 23.36 2.03
N ASN A 370 2.94 24.51 1.98
CA ASN A 370 2.53 25.63 1.13
C ASN A 370 3.27 25.65 -0.22
N THR A 371 4.46 25.03 -0.27
CA THR A 371 5.35 25.02 -1.44
C THR A 371 5.82 23.61 -1.79
N GLU A 372 6.43 23.44 -2.96
CA GLU A 372 7.09 22.17 -3.33
C GLU A 372 8.26 21.85 -2.41
N ASP A 373 9.03 22.85 -1.99
CA ASP A 373 10.14 22.68 -1.05
C ASP A 373 9.64 22.21 0.32
N ASP A 374 8.50 22.71 0.75
CA ASP A 374 7.81 22.27 1.98
C ASP A 374 7.41 20.79 1.89
N ALA A 375 6.79 20.39 0.76
CA ALA A 375 6.42 19.00 0.51
C ALA A 375 7.64 18.08 0.49
N LEU A 376 8.73 18.51 -0.15
CA LEU A 376 9.99 17.77 -0.17
C LEU A 376 10.61 17.66 1.23
N ALA A 377 10.54 18.72 2.05
CA ALA A 377 11.01 18.69 3.43
C ALA A 377 10.18 17.73 4.29
N MET A 378 8.86 17.71 4.12
CA MET A 378 7.97 16.76 4.78
C MET A 378 8.31 15.31 4.41
N ILE A 379 8.43 15.01 3.11
CA ILE A 379 8.79 13.66 2.63
C ILE A 379 10.11 13.20 3.26
N LYS A 380 11.16 14.03 3.20
CA LYS A 380 12.45 13.70 3.82
C LYS A 380 12.34 13.47 5.33
N ALA A 381 11.50 14.23 6.03
CA ALA A 381 11.34 14.08 7.47
C ALA A 381 10.67 12.74 7.82
N ILE A 382 9.62 12.34 7.09
CA ILE A 382 8.91 11.06 7.30
C ILE A 382 9.71 9.86 6.79
N GLU A 383 10.70 10.06 5.93
CA GLU A 383 11.66 9.03 5.52
C GLU A 383 12.64 8.67 6.65
N VAL A 384 13.13 9.66 7.40
CA VAL A 384 14.16 9.43 8.43
C VAL A 384 13.56 9.18 9.82
N ARG A 385 12.32 9.63 10.08
CA ARG A 385 11.52 9.30 11.28
C ARG A 385 12.18 9.62 12.63
N THR A 386 12.86 10.76 12.71
CA THR A 386 13.62 11.17 13.91
C THR A 386 12.78 11.83 15.00
N SER A 387 11.46 11.97 14.82
CA SER A 387 10.56 12.63 15.76
C SER A 387 9.22 11.90 15.86
N GLU A 388 8.44 12.17 16.90
CA GLU A 388 7.08 11.64 17.04
C GLU A 388 6.20 12.04 15.83
N GLN A 389 6.30 13.30 15.39
CA GLN A 389 5.52 13.80 14.25
C GLN A 389 5.89 13.09 12.95
N SER A 390 7.19 12.91 12.67
CA SER A 390 7.65 12.18 11.47
C SER A 390 7.26 10.71 11.51
N ASN A 391 7.27 10.08 12.68
CA ASN A 391 6.76 8.72 12.87
C ASN A 391 5.26 8.60 12.64
N ASN A 392 4.47 9.54 13.16
CA ASN A 392 3.02 9.52 12.99
C ASN A 392 2.61 9.80 11.53
N PHE A 393 3.35 10.66 10.83
CA PHE A 393 3.08 10.95 9.42
C PHE A 393 3.62 9.87 8.49
N SER A 394 4.73 9.19 8.79
CA SER A 394 5.17 8.06 7.98
C SER A 394 4.14 6.94 7.95
N TYR A 395 3.33 6.78 9.00
CA TYR A 395 2.21 5.85 8.99
C TYR A 395 1.09 6.25 8.02
N MET A 396 0.87 7.55 7.79
CA MET A 396 -0.30 8.05 7.05
C MET A 396 0.01 8.53 5.62
N ALA A 397 1.23 9.00 5.38
CA ALA A 397 1.67 9.57 4.11
C ALA A 397 2.32 8.47 3.26
N GLY A 398 1.50 7.71 2.55
CA GLY A 398 1.90 6.69 1.57
C GLY A 398 1.81 7.16 0.13
#